data_AF-A0A933HQA5-F1
#
_entry.id   AF-A0A933HQA5-F1
#
_cell.length_a   1.000
_cell.length_b   1.000
_cell.length_c   1.000
_cell.angle_alpha   90.00
_cell.angle_beta   90.00
_cell.angle_gamma   90.00
#
_symmetry.space_group_name_H-M   'P 1'
#
loop_
_entity.id
_entity.type
_entity.pdbx_description
1 polymer ?
#
loop_
_entity_poly.entity_id
_entity_poly.type
_entity_poly.pdbx_seq_one_letter_code
_entity_poly.pdbx_strand_id
1 'polypeptide(L)' 'MSRTPSPDLEIYAGHWIALVRGRVVASGATAQETLLNCRAMRLKDEPVLRFIPLKKRSDELIRPRND' A
#
# COMPACT_ATOMS: atom_id res chain seq x y z
N MET A 1 19.74 -12.44 -10.02
CA MET A 1 18.36 -12.37 -9.49
C MET A 1 17.96 -10.90 -9.48
N SER A 2 17.23 -10.44 -10.50
CA SER A 2 16.81 -9.05 -10.62
C SER A 2 15.74 -8.77 -9.57
N ARG A 3 16.14 -8.20 -8.43
CA ARG A 3 15.24 -7.69 -7.41
C ARG A 3 14.61 -6.43 -8.02
N THR A 4 13.56 -6.61 -8.82
CA THR A 4 12.68 -5.50 -9.20
C THR A 4 12.34 -4.80 -7.89
N PRO A 5 12.58 -3.48 -7.75
CA PRO A 5 12.20 -2.78 -6.54
C PRO A 5 10.68 -2.90 -6.43
N SER A 6 10.23 -3.86 -5.64
CA SER A 6 8.85 -3.89 -5.17
C SER A 6 8.70 -2.55 -4.46
N PRO A 7 7.81 -1.65 -4.91
CA PRO A 7 7.64 -0.37 -4.24
C PRO A 7 7.38 -0.68 -2.77
N ASP A 8 8.18 -0.11 -1.87
CA ASP A 8 8.03 -0.29 -0.43
C ASP A 8 6.65 0.24 -0.03
N LEU A 9 5.64 -0.64 -0.05
CA LEU A 9 4.25 -0.28 0.23
C LEU A 9 4.08 0.22 1.66
N GLU A 10 5.08 0.00 2.52
CA GLU A 10 5.15 0.51 3.88
C GLU A 10 5.09 2.04 3.94
N ILE A 11 5.56 2.77 2.91
CA ILE A 11 5.42 4.23 2.86
C ILE A 11 3.95 4.67 2.72
N TYR A 12 3.10 3.80 2.19
CA TYR A 12 1.66 4.04 2.03
C TYR A 12 0.85 3.43 3.17
N ALA A 13 1.49 3.01 4.28
CA ALA A 13 0.79 2.51 5.45
C ALA A 13 -0.30 3.50 5.91
N GLY A 14 -1.52 2.99 6.09
CA GLY A 14 -2.69 3.78 6.48
C GLY A 14 -3.36 4.52 5.33
N HIS A 15 -2.90 4.31 4.09
CA HIS A 15 -3.43 4.97 2.89
C HIS A 15 -3.99 3.95 1.90
N TRP A 16 -4.90 4.44 1.06
CA TRP A 16 -5.34 3.75 -0.13
C TRP A 16 -4.36 4.00 -1.25
N ILE A 17 -4.02 2.95 -1.98
CA ILE A 17 -3.20 3.01 -3.19
C ILE A 17 -3.99 2.48 -4.37
N ALA A 18 -3.64 2.94 -5.56
CA ALA A 18 -4.07 2.35 -6.80
C ALA A 18 -2.89 1.75 -7.55
N LEU A 19 -3.06 0.51 -7.98
CA LEU A 19 -2.05 -0.28 -8.64
C LEU A 19 -2.44 -0.52 -10.10
N VAL A 20 -1.53 -0.23 -11.01
CA VAL A 20 -1.64 -0.59 -12.44
C VAL A 20 -0.44 -1.43 -12.81
N ARG A 21 -0.67 -2.66 -13.29
CA ARG A 21 0.40 -3.61 -13.67
C ARG A 21 1.48 -3.77 -12.58
N GLY A 22 1.07 -3.73 -11.31
CA GLY A 22 1.97 -3.83 -10.15
C GLY A 22 2.74 -2.56 -9.79
N ARG A 23 2.41 -1.40 -10.38
CA ARG A 23 3.00 -0.09 -10.05
C ARG A 23 1.96 0.81 -9.37
N VAL A 24 2.38 1.51 -8.33
CA VAL A 24 1.52 2.51 -7.68
C VAL A 24 1.43 3.73 -8.59
N VAL A 25 0.20 4.08 -8.98
CA VAL A 25 -0.08 5.23 -9.85
C VAL A 25 -0.71 6.39 -9.09
N ALA A 26 -1.43 6.10 -7.99
CA ALA A 26 -2.00 7.10 -7.12
C ALA A 26 -2.11 6.57 -5.68
N SER A 27 -2.16 7.49 -4.72
CA SER A 27 -2.42 7.22 -3.31
C SER A 27 -3.32 8.29 -2.72
N GLY A 28 -4.05 7.96 -1.66
CA GLY A 28 -4.94 8.90 -0.98
C GLY A 28 -5.38 8.40 0.39
N ALA A 29 -5.97 9.28 1.19
CA ALA A 29 -6.53 8.91 2.49
C ALA A 29 -7.76 8.00 2.35
N THR A 30 -8.50 8.13 1.24
CA THR A 30 -9.70 7.35 0.97
C THR A 30 -9.68 6.64 -0.39
N ALA A 31 -10.48 5.59 -0.52
CA ALA A 31 -10.67 4.88 -1.79
C ALA A 31 -11.19 5.82 -2.88
N GLN A 32 -12.13 6.71 -2.54
CA GLN A 32 -12.79 7.57 -3.50
C GLN A 32 -11.85 8.65 -4.06
N GLU A 33 -11.02 9.27 -3.23
CA GLU A 33 -9.98 10.21 -3.68
C GLU A 33 -8.94 9.51 -4.56
N THR A 34 -8.52 8.31 -4.15
CA THR A 34 -7.54 7.51 -4.91
C THR A 34 -8.11 7.13 -6.29
N LEU A 35 -9.39 6.76 -6.35
CA LEU A 35 -10.08 6.46 -7.60
C LEU A 35 -10.24 7.69 -8.50
N LEU A 36 -10.57 8.85 -7.93
CA LEU A 36 -10.71 10.10 -8.66
C LEU A 36 -9.38 10.49 -9.32
N ASN A 37 -8.29 10.43 -8.55
CA ASN A 37 -6.94 10.68 -9.06
C ASN A 37 -6.56 9.70 -10.18
N CYS A 38 -6.88 8.41 -10.01
CA CYS A 38 -6.67 7.41 -11.06
C CYS A 38 -7.45 7.70 -12.34
N ARG A 39 -8.72 8.09 -12.21
CA ARG A 39 -9.57 8.43 -13.36
C ARG A 39 -9.05 9.65 -14.11
N ALA A 40 -8.53 10.64 -13.38
CA ALA A 40 -7.92 11.83 -13.99
C ALA A 40 -6.69 11.48 -14.86
N MET A 41 -5.94 10.43 -14.51
CA MET A 41 -4.73 10.02 -15.22
C MET A 41 -4.98 9.26 -16.53
N ARG A 42 -6.25 9.00 -16.92
CA ARG A 42 -6.61 8.25 -18.15
C ARG A 42 -5.75 6.98 -18.34
N LEU A 43 -5.61 6.22 -17.27
CA LEU A 43 -4.82 4.99 -17.26
C LEU A 43 -5.41 3.99 -18.25
N LYS A 44 -4.56 3.42 -19.11
CA LYS A 44 -4.97 2.47 -20.15
C LYS A 44 -5.40 1.11 -19.60
N ASP A 45 -5.00 0.81 -18.37
CA ASP A 45 -5.28 -0.43 -17.66
C ASP A 45 -6.13 -0.13 -16.42
N GLU A 46 -6.96 -1.09 -16.03
CA GLU A 46 -7.84 -0.96 -14.87
C GLU A 46 -7.04 -0.84 -13.56
N PRO A 47 -7.16 0.29 -12.82
CA PRO A 47 -6.44 0.47 -11.58
C PRO A 47 -7.09 -0.35 -10.47
N VAL A 48 -6.30 -1.19 -9.81
CA VAL A 48 -6.73 -1.96 -8.64
C VAL A 48 -6.53 -1.12 -7.39
N LEU A 49 -7.62 -0.75 -6.72
CA LEU A 49 -7.54 -0.07 -5.43
C LEU A 49 -7.25 -1.06 -4.31
N ARG A 50 -6.28 -0.72 -3.47
CA ARG A 50 -5.89 -1.52 -2.31
C ARG A 50 -5.62 -0.61 -1.12
N PHE A 51 -6.22 -0.93 0.01
CA PHE A 51 -5.85 -0.28 1.27
C PHE A 51 -4.62 -0.96 1.87
N ILE A 52 -3.63 -0.17 2.28
CA ILE A 52 -2.47 -0.68 2.99
C ILE A 52 -2.68 -0.45 4.48
N PRO A 53 -2.96 -1.50 5.27
CA PRO A 53 -3.10 -1.34 6.72
C PRO A 53 -1.76 -0.92 7.32
N LEU A 54 -1.81 -0.02 8.31
CA LEU A 54 -0.67 0.19 9.20
C LEU A 54 -0.37 -1.17 9.87
N LYS A 55 0.82 -1.72 9.63
CA LYS A 55 1.33 -2.79 10.49
C LYS A 55 1.36 -2.22 11.89
N LYS A 56 0.40 -2.60 12.74
CA LYS A 56 0.64 -2.56 14.17
C LYS A 56 1.92 -3.39 14.37
N ARG A 57 2.91 -2.84 15.06
CA ARG A 57 4.01 -3.64 15.61
C ARG A 57 3.36 -4.71 16.48
N SER A 58 3.01 -5.83 15.87
CA SER A 58 2.56 -7.01 16.57
C SER A 58 3.83 -7.72 17.01
N ASP A 59 3.89 -8.02 18.30
CA ASP A 59 4.90 -8.85 18.95
C ASP A 59 6.16 -8.15 19.45
N GLU A 60 5.98 -7.23 20.40
CA GLU A 60 7.01 -7.04 21.43
C GLU A 60 6.81 -8.15 22.49
N LEU A 61 7.26 -9.36 22.14
CA LEU A 61 8.17 -10.16 22.95
C LEU A 61 7.96 -10.14 24.49
N ILE A 62 6.78 -10.51 25.00
CA ILE A 62 6.70 -10.94 26.41
C ILE A 62 7.25 -12.36 26.50
N ARG A 63 8.60 -12.47 26.55
CA ARG A 63 9.22 -13.70 27.08
C ARG A 63 8.93 -13.72 28.58
N PRO A 64 8.34 -14.78 29.15
CA PRO A 64 8.35 -14.93 30.59
C PRO A 64 9.80 -14.98 31.05
N ARG A 65 10.19 -14.03 31.90
CA ARG A 65 11.46 -14.05 32.63
C ARG A 65 11.34 -15.21 33.62
N ASN A 66 11.87 -16.36 33.24
CA ASN A 66 12.00 -17.50 34.13
C ASN A 66 13.13 -17.16 35.12
N ASP A 67 12.75 -16.78 36.33
CA ASP A 67 13.60 -16.78 37.52
C ASP A 67 13.55 -18.19 38.15
#